data_AF-A0A5C7SFP5-F1
#
_entry.id   AF-A0A5C7SFP5-F1
#
_cell.length_a   1.000
_cell.length_b   1.000
_cell.length_c   1.000
_cell.angle_alpha   90.00
_cell.angle_beta   90.00
_cell.angle_gamma   90.00
#
_symmetry.space_group_name_H-M   'P 1'
#
loop_
_entity.id
_entity.type
_entity.pdbx_description
1 polymer ?
#
loop_
_entity_poly.entity_id
_entity_poly.type
_entity_poly.pdbx_seq_one_letter_code
_entity_poly.pdbx_strand_id
1 'polypeptide(L)'
;MRILIGYSACPLTQAAFEAKGHDVYTCDLLPPRDASRSDKHFQCDIWDVARERWDMGIFHPMCTFLTISAAWAFADPDFVRYPEVGYHQKIEEGTLVGAARRAARDEALDNFRALLALPYPKAIENPAPSFVSKAIRPPDQTIQPFMFGDDASKRTGLWLDRLRKLRPSGFATPRMVGGGQPDLYGFTVPRWSNQTDAGQNRLSPGEERWLERSATYPGIARAFAEAWG
;
A
#
# COMPACT_ATOMS: atom_id res chain seq x y z
N MET A 1 14.84 18.73 5.84
CA MET A 1 15.17 17.32 6.07
C MET A 1 15.50 16.67 4.75
N ARG A 2 16.39 15.67 4.78
CA ARG A 2 16.65 14.73 3.69
C ARG A 2 15.77 13.49 3.88
N ILE A 3 14.82 13.26 2.97
CA ILE A 3 13.73 12.29 3.14
C ILE A 3 13.79 11.25 2.02
N LEU A 4 13.67 9.97 2.37
CA LEU A 4 13.55 8.86 1.42
C LEU A 4 12.11 8.38 1.31
N ILE A 5 11.59 8.29 0.10
CA ILE A 5 10.31 7.64 -0.21
C ILE A 5 10.61 6.36 -0.99
N GLY A 6 10.63 5.22 -0.30
CA GLY A 6 11.00 3.93 -0.89
C GLY A 6 9.82 3.13 -1.40
N TYR A 7 10.09 2.26 -2.38
CA TYR A 7 9.10 1.48 -3.12
C TYR A 7 8.06 2.36 -3.83
N SER A 8 8.48 3.52 -4.33
CA SER A 8 7.57 4.43 -5.02
C SER A 8 8.24 5.15 -6.17
N ALA A 9 7.72 4.93 -7.37
CA ALA A 9 7.92 5.80 -8.53
C ALA A 9 6.88 6.94 -8.62
N CYS A 10 5.93 7.03 -7.67
CA CYS A 10 4.87 8.05 -7.68
C CYS A 10 5.38 9.39 -7.11
N PRO A 11 5.20 10.52 -7.84
CA PRO A 11 5.79 11.81 -7.44
C PRO A 11 4.98 12.55 -6.37
N LEU A 12 3.77 12.09 -6.03
CA LEU A 12 2.83 12.89 -5.23
C LEU A 12 3.32 13.16 -3.81
N THR A 13 3.81 12.13 -3.12
CA THR A 13 4.39 12.29 -1.78
C THR A 13 5.67 13.12 -1.85
N GLN A 14 6.52 12.89 -2.85
CA GLN A 14 7.73 13.68 -3.06
C GLN A 14 7.41 15.17 -3.21
N ALA A 15 6.53 15.50 -4.15
CA ALA A 15 6.11 16.87 -4.43
C ALA A 15 5.48 17.56 -3.21
N ALA A 16 4.72 16.82 -2.40
CA ALA A 16 4.11 17.37 -1.19
C ALA A 16 5.17 17.79 -0.14
N PHE A 17 6.21 16.98 0.07
CA PHE A 17 7.30 17.32 0.98
C PHE A 17 8.24 18.39 0.39
N GLU A 18 8.50 18.37 -0.91
CA GLU A 18 9.29 19.42 -1.57
C GLU A 18 8.61 20.80 -1.46
N ALA A 19 7.28 20.85 -1.54
CA ALA A 19 6.50 22.07 -1.32
C ALA A 19 6.65 22.62 0.12
N LYS A 20 7.15 21.82 1.07
CA LYS A 20 7.51 22.24 2.44
C LYS A 20 9.00 22.58 2.59
N GLY A 21 9.77 22.56 1.50
CA GLY A 21 11.20 22.91 1.50
C GLY A 21 12.13 21.77 1.91
N HIS A 22 11.70 20.51 1.77
CA HIS A 22 12.55 19.36 2.05
C HIS A 22 13.31 18.86 0.81
N ASP A 23 14.41 18.17 1.08
CA ASP A 23 15.20 17.48 0.07
C ASP A 23 14.75 16.01 0.01
N VAL A 24 14.03 15.63 -1.05
CA VAL A 24 13.23 14.40 -1.06
C VAL A 24 13.60 13.54 -2.26
N TYR A 25 13.98 12.30 -1.96
CA TYR A 25 14.35 11.30 -2.95
C TYR A 25 13.33 10.18 -2.97
N THR A 26 13.05 9.67 -4.16
CA THR A 26 12.26 8.45 -4.35
C THR A 26 13.17 7.28 -4.69
N CYS A 27 12.75 6.05 -4.39
CA CYS A 27 13.47 4.85 -4.78
C CYS A 27 12.49 3.75 -5.17
N ASP A 28 12.68 3.15 -6.35
CA ASP A 28 11.87 2.06 -6.89
C ASP A 28 12.70 1.24 -7.89
N LEU A 29 12.27 0.03 -8.21
CA LEU A 29 12.88 -0.75 -9.31
C LEU A 29 12.43 -0.21 -10.67
N LEU A 30 11.24 0.40 -10.71
CA LEU A 30 10.71 1.07 -11.89
C LEU A 30 11.31 2.47 -12.07
N PRO A 31 11.37 2.96 -13.32
CA PRO A 31 11.71 4.36 -13.57
C PRO A 31 10.70 5.31 -12.91
N PRO A 32 11.07 6.59 -12.66
CA PRO A 32 10.13 7.55 -12.09
C PRO A 32 8.95 7.78 -13.04
N ARG A 33 7.74 7.91 -12.50
CA ARG A 33 6.55 8.21 -13.33
C ARG A 33 6.57 9.61 -13.93
N ASP A 34 7.42 10.49 -13.39
CA ASP A 34 7.67 11.84 -13.90
C ASP A 34 9.17 11.96 -14.21
N ALA A 35 9.51 11.90 -15.50
CA ALA A 35 10.90 11.91 -15.97
C ALA A 35 11.65 13.21 -15.61
N SER A 36 10.94 14.31 -15.34
CA SER A 36 11.55 15.58 -14.92
C SER A 36 12.19 15.51 -13.52
N ARG A 37 11.90 14.44 -12.77
CA ARG A 37 12.37 14.20 -11.39
C ARG A 37 13.43 13.09 -11.31
N SER A 38 14.02 12.73 -12.45
CA SER A 38 15.01 11.64 -12.55
C SER A 38 16.28 11.87 -11.72
N ASP A 39 16.65 13.12 -11.46
CA ASP A 39 17.76 13.50 -10.59
C ASP A 39 17.51 13.21 -9.10
N LYS A 40 16.24 13.06 -8.71
CA LYS A 40 15.81 12.72 -7.34
C LYS A 40 15.11 11.36 -7.25
N HIS A 41 15.48 10.44 -8.14
CA HIS A 41 14.96 9.10 -8.18
C HIS A 41 16.08 8.06 -8.27
N PHE A 42 16.15 7.17 -7.30
CA PHE A 42 17.04 6.01 -7.32
C PHE A 42 16.31 4.81 -7.93
N GLN A 43 16.66 4.47 -9.18
CA GLN A 43 16.15 3.26 -9.81
C GLN A 43 17.00 2.04 -9.41
N CYS A 44 16.80 1.53 -8.20
CA CYS A 44 17.56 0.40 -7.64
C CYS A 44 16.77 -0.33 -6.55
N ASP A 45 17.36 -1.37 -5.96
CA ASP A 45 16.78 -1.99 -4.77
C ASP A 45 16.85 -1.00 -3.59
N ILE A 46 15.81 -0.98 -2.76
CA ILE A 46 15.73 -0.04 -1.63
C ILE A 46 16.90 -0.21 -0.66
N TRP A 47 17.45 -1.41 -0.52
CA TRP A 47 18.48 -1.72 0.46
C TRP A 47 19.85 -1.16 0.07
N ASP A 48 20.03 -0.78 -1.20
CA ASP A 48 21.23 -0.09 -1.69
C ASP A 48 21.35 1.32 -1.08
N VAL A 49 20.21 1.97 -0.80
CA VAL A 49 20.16 3.39 -0.35
C VAL A 49 19.55 3.58 1.04
N ALA A 50 18.72 2.65 1.52
CA ALA A 50 17.97 2.85 2.76
C ALA A 50 18.86 2.94 4.02
N ARG A 51 20.08 2.41 3.99
CA ARG A 51 21.03 2.47 5.12
C ARG A 51 21.93 3.70 5.11
N GLU A 52 21.79 4.57 4.12
CA GLU A 52 22.45 5.87 4.11
C GLU A 52 21.90 6.82 5.19
N ARG A 53 22.46 8.03 5.24
CA ARG A 53 21.98 9.08 6.15
C ARG A 53 20.71 9.72 5.59
N TRP A 54 19.60 9.40 6.25
CA TRP A 54 18.27 9.98 6.05
C TRP A 54 17.76 10.56 7.37
N ASP A 55 17.05 11.69 7.29
CA ASP A 55 16.37 12.27 8.45
C ASP A 55 15.02 11.56 8.70
N MET A 56 14.40 11.04 7.63
CA MET A 56 13.13 10.31 7.69
C MET A 56 12.93 9.40 6.46
N GLY A 57 12.16 8.32 6.63
CA GLY A 57 11.70 7.48 5.52
C GLY A 57 10.18 7.27 5.45
N ILE A 58 9.64 7.14 4.25
CA ILE A 58 8.27 6.65 4.00
C ILE A 58 8.39 5.46 3.04
N PHE A 59 7.83 4.30 3.39
CA PHE A 59 8.03 3.07 2.63
C PHE A 59 6.71 2.43 2.23
N HIS A 60 6.63 1.96 0.98
CA HIS A 60 5.45 1.31 0.41
C HIS A 60 5.76 -0.13 -0.06
N PRO A 61 6.31 -1.03 0.79
CA PRO A 61 6.76 -2.34 0.36
C PRO A 61 5.63 -3.16 -0.28
N MET A 62 6.01 -4.01 -1.24
CA MET A 62 5.05 -4.83 -2.00
C MET A 62 4.12 -5.62 -1.09
N CYS A 63 2.81 -5.51 -1.33
CA CYS A 63 1.78 -6.15 -0.50
C CYS A 63 1.28 -7.49 -1.05
N THR A 64 1.78 -7.96 -2.21
CA THR A 64 1.32 -9.17 -2.92
C THR A 64 1.28 -10.43 -2.05
N PHE A 65 2.28 -10.60 -1.19
CA PHE A 65 2.37 -11.74 -0.26
C PHE A 65 1.95 -11.39 1.17
N LEU A 66 1.67 -10.11 1.45
CA LEU A 66 1.19 -9.64 2.75
C LEU A 66 -0.34 -9.52 2.82
N THR A 67 -1.00 -9.39 1.66
CA THR A 67 -2.47 -9.23 1.57
C THR A 67 -3.22 -10.51 1.94
N ILE A 68 -4.41 -10.34 2.51
CA ILE A 68 -5.37 -11.43 2.76
C ILE A 68 -6.33 -11.68 1.59
N SER A 69 -6.35 -10.81 0.58
CA SER A 69 -7.28 -10.92 -0.56
C SER A 69 -7.06 -12.17 -1.41
N ALA A 70 -5.87 -12.76 -1.35
CA ALA A 70 -5.50 -14.02 -2.00
C ALA A 70 -5.11 -15.09 -0.97
N ALA A 71 -5.76 -15.11 0.19
CA ALA A 71 -5.42 -16.03 1.28
C ALA A 71 -5.50 -17.52 0.87
N TRP A 72 -6.39 -17.86 -0.06
CA TRP A 72 -6.54 -19.22 -0.59
C TRP A 72 -5.25 -19.76 -1.22
N ALA A 73 -4.43 -18.89 -1.84
CA ALA A 73 -3.23 -19.28 -2.56
C ALA A 73 -2.09 -19.72 -1.61
N PHE A 74 -2.26 -19.55 -0.30
CA PHE A 74 -1.32 -20.06 0.70
C PHE A 74 -1.59 -21.50 1.11
N ALA A 75 -2.75 -22.07 0.76
CA ALA A 75 -3.04 -23.48 0.97
C ALA A 75 -2.26 -24.35 -0.03
N ASP A 76 -1.96 -25.58 0.34
CA ASP A 76 -1.41 -26.58 -0.58
C ASP A 76 -2.51 -27.05 -1.55
N PRO A 77 -2.14 -27.49 -2.78
CA PRO A 77 -3.12 -27.91 -3.77
C PRO A 77 -3.90 -29.15 -3.31
N ASP A 78 -5.20 -29.14 -3.53
CA ASP A 78 -6.11 -30.27 -3.27
C ASP A 78 -6.61 -30.84 -4.59
N PHE A 79 -5.88 -31.82 -5.14
CA PHE A 79 -6.24 -32.49 -6.39
C PHE A 79 -7.38 -33.50 -6.23
N VAL A 80 -7.79 -33.83 -5.00
CA VAL A 80 -8.98 -34.66 -4.79
C VAL A 80 -10.23 -33.79 -5.00
N ARG A 81 -10.24 -32.60 -4.40
CA ARG A 81 -11.35 -31.65 -4.53
C ARG A 81 -11.33 -30.87 -5.84
N TYR A 82 -10.15 -30.57 -6.37
CA TYR A 82 -9.96 -29.80 -7.59
C TYR A 82 -8.98 -30.52 -8.55
N PRO A 83 -9.45 -31.57 -9.26
CA PRO A 83 -8.57 -32.48 -10.01
C PRO A 83 -7.68 -31.83 -11.07
N GLU A 84 -8.14 -30.76 -11.71
CA GLU A 84 -7.40 -30.16 -12.82
C GLU A 84 -6.25 -29.26 -12.36
N VAL A 85 -6.49 -28.42 -11.35
CA VAL A 85 -5.56 -27.33 -11.01
C VAL A 85 -5.21 -27.28 -9.51
N GLY A 86 -5.78 -28.15 -8.68
CA GLY A 86 -5.52 -28.19 -7.23
C GLY A 86 -6.17 -27.06 -6.43
N TYR A 87 -6.89 -26.13 -7.08
CA TYR A 87 -7.58 -25.00 -6.47
C TYR A 87 -8.94 -24.74 -7.12
N HIS A 88 -9.78 -23.94 -6.46
CA HIS A 88 -11.11 -23.56 -6.95
C HIS A 88 -11.09 -22.62 -8.17
N GLN A 89 -9.93 -22.21 -8.65
CA GLN A 89 -9.75 -21.33 -9.80
C GLN A 89 -8.46 -21.66 -10.55
N LYS A 90 -8.40 -21.29 -11.83
CA LYS A 90 -7.18 -21.37 -12.64
C LYS A 90 -6.10 -20.47 -12.06
N ILE A 91 -4.85 -20.92 -12.16
CA ILE A 91 -3.67 -20.19 -11.71
C ILE A 91 -3.02 -19.54 -12.94
N GLU A 92 -2.80 -18.23 -12.88
CA GLU A 92 -2.04 -17.53 -13.90
C GLU A 92 -0.57 -17.92 -13.85
N GLU A 93 0.10 -17.93 -15.00
CA GLU A 93 1.53 -18.26 -15.09
C GLU A 93 2.36 -17.34 -14.18
N GLY A 94 3.33 -17.92 -13.46
CA GLY A 94 4.17 -17.21 -12.49
C GLY A 94 3.51 -16.93 -11.13
N THR A 95 2.23 -17.24 -10.93
CA THR A 95 1.59 -17.07 -9.63
C THR A 95 2.09 -18.11 -8.63
N LEU A 96 2.78 -17.65 -7.58
CA LEU A 96 3.19 -18.52 -6.47
C LEU A 96 1.98 -18.99 -5.65
N VAL A 97 1.93 -20.28 -5.37
CA VAL A 97 0.93 -20.95 -4.52
C VAL A 97 1.60 -21.91 -3.51
N GLY A 98 0.85 -22.37 -2.50
CA GLY A 98 1.31 -23.37 -1.52
C GLY A 98 2.60 -22.97 -0.80
N ALA A 99 3.53 -23.91 -0.68
CA ALA A 99 4.80 -23.73 0.00
C ALA A 99 5.63 -22.54 -0.54
N ALA A 100 5.71 -22.38 -1.86
CA ALA A 100 6.45 -21.28 -2.49
C ALA A 100 5.86 -19.91 -2.12
N ARG A 101 4.52 -19.79 -2.09
CA ARG A 101 3.87 -18.55 -1.67
C ARG A 101 4.10 -18.25 -0.19
N ARG A 102 4.11 -19.27 0.67
CA ARG A 102 4.41 -19.12 2.10
C ARG A 102 5.84 -18.62 2.30
N ALA A 103 6.82 -19.17 1.60
CA ALA A 103 8.20 -18.70 1.63
C ALA A 103 8.31 -17.22 1.19
N ALA A 104 7.69 -16.84 0.08
CA ALA A 104 7.68 -15.46 -0.39
C ALA A 104 7.00 -14.47 0.59
N ARG A 105 5.97 -14.92 1.33
CA ARG A 105 5.40 -14.12 2.43
C ARG A 105 6.38 -13.96 3.57
N ASP A 106 7.08 -15.02 3.95
CA ASP A 106 8.01 -14.98 5.07
C ASP A 106 9.19 -14.02 4.73
N GLU A 107 9.70 -14.05 3.48
CA GLU A 107 10.63 -13.03 2.96
C GLU A 107 10.05 -11.61 3.00
N ALA A 108 8.80 -11.42 2.57
CA ALA A 108 8.15 -10.11 2.62
C ALA A 108 7.97 -9.59 4.05
N LEU A 109 7.73 -10.48 5.02
CA LEU A 109 7.65 -10.15 6.44
C LEU A 109 9.03 -9.77 7.00
N ASP A 110 10.08 -10.47 6.60
CA ASP A 110 11.45 -10.14 7.01
C ASP A 110 11.90 -8.79 6.43
N ASN A 111 11.56 -8.51 5.18
CA ASN A 111 11.75 -7.19 4.58
C ASN A 111 11.00 -6.10 5.37
N PHE A 112 9.75 -6.35 5.77
CA PHE A 112 8.98 -5.43 6.60
C PHE A 112 9.64 -5.18 7.97
N ARG A 113 10.15 -6.23 8.64
CA ARG A 113 10.91 -6.12 9.90
C ARG A 113 12.18 -5.30 9.71
N ALA A 114 12.91 -5.54 8.63
CA ALA A 114 14.13 -4.79 8.33
C ALA A 114 13.84 -3.30 8.14
N LEU A 115 12.74 -2.94 7.45
CA LEU A 115 12.34 -1.54 7.29
C LEU A 115 12.03 -0.90 8.65
N LEU A 116 11.26 -1.60 9.50
CA LEU A 116 10.99 -1.17 10.88
C LEU A 116 12.26 -0.96 11.71
N ALA A 117 13.34 -1.69 11.42
CA ALA A 117 14.61 -1.60 12.15
C ALA A 117 15.55 -0.46 11.70
N LEU A 118 15.28 0.21 10.57
CA LEU A 118 16.09 1.35 10.11
C LEU A 118 16.31 2.43 11.22
N PRO A 119 17.47 3.10 11.30
CA PRO A 119 17.82 3.90 12.48
C PRO A 119 17.18 5.32 12.53
N TYR A 120 16.33 5.68 11.57
CA TYR A 120 15.69 7.00 11.47
C TYR A 120 14.15 6.92 11.56
N PRO A 121 13.46 8.02 11.95
CA PRO A 121 12.00 8.08 11.96
C PRO A 121 11.39 7.63 10.64
N LYS A 122 10.31 6.85 10.69
CA LYS A 122 9.70 6.35 9.45
C LYS A 122 8.22 6.04 9.55
N ALA A 123 7.57 6.00 8.39
CA ALA A 123 6.27 5.39 8.21
C ALA A 123 6.38 4.27 7.19
N ILE A 124 5.75 3.12 7.47
CA ILE A 124 5.48 2.11 6.46
C ILE A 124 3.98 2.13 6.17
N GLU A 125 3.63 2.30 4.90
CA GLU A 125 2.26 2.28 4.40
C GLU A 125 2.00 0.94 3.69
N ASN A 126 0.94 0.27 4.10
CA ASN A 126 0.49 -0.98 3.49
C ASN A 126 -1.00 -1.18 3.78
N PRO A 127 -1.76 -1.98 3.02
CA PRO A 127 -3.07 -2.46 3.45
C PRO A 127 -3.15 -2.82 4.95
N ALA A 128 -4.08 -2.18 5.66
CA ALA A 128 -4.31 -2.47 7.08
C ALA A 128 -4.69 -3.95 7.33
N PRO A 129 -5.60 -4.56 6.55
CA PRO A 129 -5.82 -6.00 6.62
C PRO A 129 -4.69 -6.73 5.89
N SER A 130 -3.71 -7.22 6.64
CA SER A 130 -2.56 -7.94 6.11
C SER A 130 -1.99 -8.93 7.14
N PHE A 131 -1.18 -9.88 6.66
CA PHE A 131 -0.43 -10.81 7.50
C PHE A 131 0.57 -10.11 8.43
N VAL A 132 0.97 -8.87 8.14
CA VAL A 132 1.82 -8.05 9.00
C VAL A 132 1.21 -7.91 10.40
N SER A 133 -0.10 -7.66 10.48
CA SER A 133 -0.80 -7.50 11.76
C SER A 133 -0.72 -8.73 12.64
N LYS A 134 -0.71 -9.93 12.02
CA LYS A 134 -0.62 -11.21 12.74
C LYS A 134 0.82 -11.60 13.08
N ALA A 135 1.76 -11.35 12.17
CA ALA A 135 3.13 -11.85 12.26
C ALA A 135 4.15 -10.88 12.88
N ILE A 136 3.82 -9.58 12.93
CA ILE A 136 4.70 -8.52 13.42
C ILE A 136 3.97 -7.69 14.47
N ARG A 137 3.06 -6.79 14.05
CA ARG A 137 2.22 -5.97 14.92
C ARG A 137 1.12 -5.27 14.10
N PRO A 138 -0.02 -4.89 14.70
CA PRO A 138 -1.02 -4.06 14.01
C PRO A 138 -0.46 -2.67 13.65
N PRO A 139 -1.03 -1.98 12.65
CA PRO A 139 -0.64 -0.60 12.33
C PRO A 139 -0.97 0.35 13.48
N ASP A 140 -0.14 1.37 13.68
CA ASP A 140 -0.35 2.41 14.69
C ASP A 140 -1.57 3.29 14.36
N GLN A 141 -1.88 3.41 13.08
CA GLN A 141 -3.03 4.14 12.56
C GLN A 141 -3.59 3.46 11.31
N THR A 142 -4.91 3.38 11.20
CA THR A 142 -5.59 3.05 9.94
C THR A 142 -6.26 4.31 9.40
N ILE A 143 -6.05 4.59 8.12
CA ILE A 143 -6.57 5.76 7.41
C ILE A 143 -7.34 5.35 6.15
N GLN A 144 -8.10 6.30 5.61
CA GLN A 144 -8.83 6.19 4.35
C GLN A 144 -8.62 7.47 3.53
N PRO A 145 -8.53 7.40 2.18
CA PRO A 145 -8.33 8.59 1.36
C PRO A 145 -9.43 9.64 1.54
N PHE A 146 -10.69 9.19 1.69
CA PHE A 146 -11.80 10.09 1.97
C PHE A 146 -11.66 10.88 3.26
N MET A 147 -10.84 10.47 4.24
CA MET A 147 -10.57 11.25 5.46
C MET A 147 -9.60 12.42 5.21
N PHE A 148 -9.06 12.54 4.00
CA PHE A 148 -8.15 13.60 3.57
C PHE A 148 -8.63 14.32 2.29
N GLY A 149 -9.94 14.21 2.01
CA GLY A 149 -10.61 14.91 0.93
C GLY A 149 -10.58 14.23 -0.45
N ASP A 150 -9.97 13.05 -0.58
CA ASP A 150 -9.97 12.31 -1.85
C ASP A 150 -11.23 11.43 -1.94
N ASP A 151 -11.98 11.47 -3.05
CA ASP A 151 -13.16 10.61 -3.27
C ASP A 151 -12.75 9.15 -3.57
N ALA A 152 -12.18 8.48 -2.57
CA ALA A 152 -11.78 7.09 -2.65
C ALA A 152 -11.80 6.40 -1.28
N SER A 153 -12.05 5.10 -1.32
CA SER A 153 -11.94 4.20 -0.18
C SER A 153 -10.86 3.16 -0.43
N LYS A 154 -9.85 3.15 0.42
CA LYS A 154 -8.75 2.19 0.44
C LYS A 154 -8.21 2.15 1.86
N ARG A 155 -8.58 1.11 2.60
CA ARG A 155 -8.20 0.98 4.01
C ARG A 155 -6.68 0.75 4.13
N THR A 156 -5.96 1.80 4.50
CA THR A 156 -4.50 1.83 4.56
C THR A 156 -4.05 1.85 6.01
N GLY A 157 -3.09 0.99 6.35
CA GLY A 157 -2.40 0.96 7.64
C GLY A 157 -1.10 1.75 7.57
N LEU A 158 -0.80 2.47 8.65
CA LEU A 158 0.47 3.14 8.87
C LEU A 158 1.16 2.53 10.09
N TRP A 159 2.35 1.99 9.88
CA TRP A 159 3.26 1.57 10.94
C TRP A 159 4.28 2.68 11.13
N LEU A 160 4.19 3.38 12.26
CA LEU A 160 4.93 4.59 12.56
C LEU A 160 6.07 4.27 13.55
N ASP A 161 7.24 4.84 13.29
CA ASP A 161 8.36 4.92 14.21
C ASP A 161 8.74 6.39 14.39
N ARG A 162 8.64 6.91 15.63
CA ARG A 162 8.94 8.31 16.00
C ARG A 162 8.18 9.38 15.20
N LEU A 163 7.12 9.02 14.48
CA LEU A 163 6.25 9.93 13.75
C LEU A 163 4.87 10.03 14.41
N ARG A 164 4.27 11.22 14.39
CA ARG A 164 2.92 11.46 14.92
C ARG A 164 1.85 10.86 14.01
N LYS A 165 0.74 10.42 14.60
CA LYS A 165 -0.46 10.04 13.83
C LYS A 165 -0.99 11.23 13.03
N LEU A 166 -1.51 10.96 11.84
CA LEU A 166 -2.14 11.96 11.00
C LEU A 166 -3.48 12.41 11.59
N ARG A 167 -3.84 13.67 11.34
CA ARG A 167 -5.18 14.18 11.59
C ARG A 167 -5.92 14.27 10.25
N PRO A 168 -7.17 13.77 10.15
CA PRO A 168 -8.00 13.97 8.97
C PRO A 168 -8.06 15.45 8.59
N SER A 169 -7.84 15.76 7.31
CA SER A 169 -7.82 17.14 6.78
C SER A 169 -9.11 17.52 6.04
N GLY A 170 -10.01 16.56 5.80
CA GLY A 170 -11.31 16.80 5.19
C GLY A 170 -12.01 15.50 4.78
N PHE A 171 -13.35 15.50 4.71
CA PHE A 171 -14.12 14.30 4.39
C PHE A 171 -14.78 14.39 3.01
N ALA A 172 -14.46 13.46 2.11
CA ALA A 172 -15.15 13.34 0.82
C ALA A 172 -16.50 12.62 1.00
N THR A 173 -17.58 13.24 0.51
CA THR A 173 -18.94 12.70 0.62
C THR A 173 -19.10 11.44 -0.25
N PRO A 174 -19.52 10.29 0.32
CA PRO A 174 -19.78 9.09 -0.46
C PRO A 174 -21.13 9.18 -1.20
N ARG A 175 -21.29 8.37 -2.25
CA ARG A 175 -22.64 8.00 -2.71
C ARG A 175 -23.21 6.93 -1.78
N MET A 176 -24.51 7.02 -1.48
CA MET A 176 -25.21 6.01 -0.70
C MET A 176 -25.83 4.99 -1.64
N VAL A 177 -25.46 3.72 -1.50
CA VAL A 177 -25.97 2.62 -2.33
C VAL A 177 -26.92 1.78 -1.51
N GLY A 178 -28.20 1.73 -1.90
CA GLY A 178 -29.23 0.87 -1.32
C GLY A 178 -29.54 -0.34 -2.21
N GLY A 179 -30.07 -1.41 -1.63
CA GLY A 179 -30.65 -2.55 -2.39
C GLY A 179 -29.71 -3.73 -2.69
N GLY A 180 -28.53 -3.79 -2.04
CA GLY A 180 -27.64 -4.95 -2.08
C GLY A 180 -27.81 -5.90 -0.88
N GLN A 181 -27.05 -7.00 -0.86
CA GLN A 181 -26.93 -7.85 0.35
C GLN A 181 -26.45 -6.95 1.51
N PRO A 182 -27.15 -6.93 2.66
CA PRO A 182 -26.74 -6.11 3.79
C PRO A 182 -25.32 -6.51 4.21
N ASP A 183 -24.42 -5.53 4.36
CA ASP A 183 -23.13 -5.73 5.01
C ASP A 183 -23.22 -5.32 6.49
N LEU A 184 -22.08 -5.24 7.18
CA LEU A 184 -22.01 -4.82 8.59
C LEU A 184 -22.66 -3.45 8.88
N TYR A 185 -22.98 -2.65 7.86
CA TYR A 185 -23.54 -1.30 7.97
C TYR A 185 -25.02 -1.22 7.54
N GLY A 186 -25.67 -2.35 7.23
CA GLY A 186 -27.08 -2.42 6.84
C GLY A 186 -27.32 -2.39 5.34
N PHE A 187 -28.53 -2.02 4.92
CA PHE A 187 -28.96 -2.07 3.51
C PHE A 187 -28.43 -0.91 2.65
N THR A 188 -27.97 0.16 3.29
CA THR A 188 -27.47 1.35 2.62
C THR A 188 -26.01 1.56 3.01
N VAL A 189 -25.12 1.41 2.04
CA VAL A 189 -23.67 1.42 2.27
C VAL A 189 -23.02 2.61 1.57
N PRO A 190 -22.07 3.32 2.23
CA PRO A 190 -21.32 4.37 1.57
C PRO A 190 -20.32 3.77 0.58
N ARG A 191 -20.23 4.39 -0.60
CA ARG A 191 -19.28 4.01 -1.64
C ARG A 191 -18.65 5.26 -2.25
N TRP A 192 -17.34 5.19 -2.52
CA TRP A 192 -16.58 6.27 -3.16
C TRP A 192 -16.31 5.96 -4.64
N SER A 193 -15.81 6.95 -5.40
CA SER A 193 -15.68 6.87 -6.86
C SER A 193 -14.91 5.63 -7.35
N ASN A 194 -13.93 5.17 -6.57
CA ASN A 194 -13.09 4.02 -6.92
C ASN A 194 -13.79 2.66 -6.70
N GLN A 195 -15.01 2.62 -6.18
CA GLN A 195 -15.77 1.40 -5.90
C GLN A 195 -17.01 1.27 -6.79
N THR A 196 -17.34 0.05 -7.23
CA THR A 196 -18.66 -0.30 -7.75
C THR A 196 -19.68 -0.30 -6.61
N ASP A 197 -20.96 -0.45 -6.93
CA ASP A 197 -22.03 -0.51 -5.92
C ASP A 197 -21.90 -1.76 -5.02
N ALA A 198 -21.42 -2.86 -5.60
CA ALA A 198 -21.02 -4.07 -4.87
C ALA A 198 -19.74 -3.89 -4.03
N GLY A 199 -19.08 -2.73 -4.05
CA GLY A 199 -17.88 -2.43 -3.26
C GLY A 199 -16.56 -2.89 -3.88
N GLN A 200 -16.60 -3.55 -5.04
CA GLN A 200 -15.41 -3.94 -5.81
C GLN A 200 -14.70 -2.71 -6.37
N ASN A 201 -13.39 -2.79 -6.59
CA ASN A 201 -12.67 -1.69 -7.22
C ASN A 201 -13.12 -1.52 -8.69
N ARG A 202 -13.34 -0.28 -9.16
CA ARG A 202 -13.79 0.00 -10.54
C ARG A 202 -12.72 -0.18 -11.61
N LEU A 203 -11.43 -0.20 -11.25
CA LEU A 203 -10.36 -0.41 -12.22
C LEU A 203 -10.47 -1.83 -12.77
N SER A 204 -10.63 -1.90 -14.10
CA SER A 204 -10.62 -3.15 -14.87
C SER A 204 -9.30 -3.91 -14.68
N PRO A 205 -9.31 -5.24 -14.79
CA PRO A 205 -8.07 -6.01 -14.93
C PRO A 205 -7.22 -5.48 -16.09
N GLY A 206 -5.91 -5.38 -15.87
CA GLY A 206 -4.94 -4.88 -16.84
C GLY A 206 -3.53 -4.86 -16.25
N GLU A 207 -2.51 -4.85 -17.10
CA GLU A 207 -1.09 -4.91 -16.70
C GLU A 207 -0.70 -3.71 -15.83
N GLU A 208 -1.22 -2.52 -16.12
CA GLU A 208 -0.92 -1.28 -15.37
C GLU A 208 -1.79 -1.07 -14.13
N ARG A 209 -2.79 -1.93 -13.91
CA ARG A 209 -3.78 -1.77 -12.82
C ARG A 209 -3.13 -1.70 -11.45
N TRP A 210 -2.08 -2.48 -11.23
CA TRP A 210 -1.38 -2.50 -9.95
C TRP A 210 -0.62 -1.18 -9.71
N LEU A 211 -0.10 -0.56 -10.78
CA LEU A 211 0.60 0.72 -10.76
C LEU A 211 -0.35 1.88 -10.45
N GLU A 212 -1.54 1.86 -11.06
CA GLU A 212 -2.60 2.84 -10.75
C GLU A 212 -3.07 2.71 -9.30
N ARG A 213 -3.23 1.47 -8.81
CA ARG A 213 -3.69 1.21 -7.44
C ARG A 213 -2.63 1.49 -6.38
N SER A 214 -1.35 1.53 -6.74
CA SER A 214 -0.25 1.85 -5.82
C SER A 214 0.02 3.35 -5.68
N ALA A 215 -0.57 4.20 -6.54
CA ALA A 215 -0.44 5.63 -6.42
C ALA A 215 -0.94 6.12 -5.04
N THR A 216 -0.13 6.94 -4.37
CA THR A 216 -0.56 7.61 -3.14
C THR A 216 -1.65 8.63 -3.48
N TYR A 217 -2.65 8.77 -2.61
CA TYR A 217 -3.71 9.76 -2.82
C TYR A 217 -3.21 11.17 -2.49
N PRO A 218 -3.56 12.21 -3.28
CA PRO A 218 -3.07 13.58 -3.06
C PRO A 218 -3.34 14.14 -1.66
N GLY A 219 -4.51 13.90 -1.08
CA GLY A 219 -4.85 14.31 0.28
C GLY A 219 -3.98 13.64 1.34
N ILE A 220 -3.71 12.34 1.19
CA ILE A 220 -2.79 11.61 2.08
C ILE A 220 -1.36 12.13 1.92
N ALA A 221 -0.89 12.36 0.69
CA ALA A 221 0.45 12.90 0.43
C ALA A 221 0.65 14.27 1.09
N ARG A 222 -0.34 15.18 0.97
CA ARG A 222 -0.34 16.47 1.69
C ARG A 222 -0.33 16.27 3.20
N ALA A 223 -1.14 15.37 3.73
CA ALA A 223 -1.21 15.09 5.16
C ALA A 223 0.11 14.51 5.71
N PHE A 224 0.81 13.66 4.95
CA PHE A 224 2.16 13.22 5.30
C PHE A 224 3.11 14.42 5.42
N ALA A 225 3.15 15.29 4.41
CA ALA A 225 4.02 16.46 4.41
C ALA A 225 3.68 17.48 5.50
N GLU A 226 2.40 17.70 5.83
CA GLU A 226 1.99 18.57 6.93
C GLU A 226 2.29 17.97 8.31
N ALA A 227 2.17 16.65 8.43
CA ALA A 227 2.38 15.98 9.69
C ALA A 227 3.87 15.73 9.99
N TRP A 228 4.68 15.46 8.98
CA TRP A 228 6.04 14.96 9.17
C TRP A 228 7.12 15.78 8.47
N GLY A 229 6.73 16.81 7.72
CA GLY A 229 7.64 17.83 7.21
C GLY A 229 7.97 18.90 8.26
#